data_AF-S4RYN8-F1
#
_entry.id   AF-S4RYN8-F1
#
_cell.length_a   1.000
_cell.length_b   1.000
_cell.length_c   1.000
_cell.angle_alpha   90.00
_cell.angle_beta   90.00
_cell.angle_gamma   90.00
#
_symmetry.space_group_name_H-M   'P 1'
#
loop_
_entity.id
_entity.type
_entity.pdbx_description
1 polymer ?
#
loop_
_entity_poly.entity_id
_entity_poly.type
_entity_poly.pdbx_seq_one_letter_code
_entity_poly.pdbx_strand_id
1 'polypeptide(L)'
;FVRCASRKSKKEKEKSSETKKLYLELEYARAHVTDCDFRSLVRLPPAIDRNEWLATYTTTFFNHVNLQYSTVSEFCTSTSCPCMTI
;
A
#
# COMPACT_ATOMS: atom_id res chain seq x y z
N PHE A 1 10.86 -17.10 -7.33
CA PHE A 1 9.38 -17.13 -7.26
C PHE A 1 8.96 -18.03 -6.11
N VAL A 2 8.80 -17.47 -4.90
CA VAL A 2 8.27 -18.24 -3.77
C VAL A 2 6.82 -18.56 -4.12
N ARG A 3 6.57 -19.83 -4.43
CA ARG A 3 5.24 -20.34 -4.77
C ARG A 3 4.44 -20.33 -3.47
N CYS A 4 3.41 -19.47 -3.34
CA CYS A 4 2.42 -19.62 -2.26
C CYS A 4 1.73 -20.97 -2.45
N ALA A 5 2.26 -22.01 -1.83
CA ALA A 5 1.54 -23.26 -1.67
C ALA A 5 0.43 -22.98 -0.66
N SER A 6 -0.79 -22.75 -1.17
CA SER A 6 -1.99 -22.73 -0.34
C SER A 6 -2.19 -24.13 0.24
N ARG A 7 -1.49 -24.43 1.34
CA ARG A 7 -1.89 -25.52 2.22
C ARG A 7 -3.17 -25.05 2.87
N LYS A 8 -4.26 -25.76 2.57
CA LYS A 8 -5.57 -25.60 3.19
C LYS A 8 -5.46 -26.01 4.67
N SER A 9 -4.77 -25.19 5.46
CA SER A 9 -4.73 -25.31 6.91
C SER A 9 -6.04 -24.74 7.41
N LYS A 10 -6.88 -25.63 7.93
CA LYS A 10 -8.12 -25.32 8.65
C LYS A 10 -7.74 -24.37 9.80
N LYS A 11 -7.78 -23.06 9.57
CA LYS A 11 -7.46 -22.06 10.60
C LYS A 11 -8.67 -22.02 11.52
N GLU A 12 -8.54 -22.70 12.65
CA GLU A 12 -9.41 -22.53 13.78
C GLU A 12 -9.59 -21.04 14.03
N LYS A 13 -10.85 -20.67 14.26
CA LYS A 13 -11.30 -19.30 14.47
C LYS A 13 -10.69 -18.84 15.80
N GLU A 14 -9.47 -18.34 15.74
CA GLU A 14 -8.81 -17.69 16.86
C GLU A 14 -9.64 -16.45 17.19
N LYS A 15 -10.43 -16.53 18.27
CA LYS A 15 -11.14 -15.41 18.87
C LYS A 15 -10.10 -14.44 19.46
N SER A 16 -9.38 -13.74 18.58
CA SER A 16 -8.76 -12.47 18.92
C SER A 16 -9.90 -11.46 18.99
N SER A 17 -10.06 -10.79 20.12
CA SER A 17 -10.94 -9.63 20.25
C SER A 17 -10.64 -8.68 19.10
N GLU A 18 -11.56 -8.61 18.14
CA GLU A 18 -11.38 -7.88 16.89
C GLU A 18 -11.36 -6.38 17.21
N THR A 19 -10.18 -5.86 17.53
CA THR A 19 -9.96 -4.44 17.78
C THR A 19 -10.43 -3.68 16.55
N LYS A 20 -11.40 -2.79 16.72
CA LYS A 20 -11.98 -1.98 15.64
C LYS A 20 -10.84 -1.31 14.84
N LYS A 21 -10.71 -1.67 13.57
CA LYS A 21 -9.69 -1.15 12.66
C LYS A 21 -10.04 0.29 12.26
N LEU A 22 -9.63 1.25 13.07
CA LEU A 22 -9.96 2.68 12.89
C LEU A 22 -9.66 3.18 11.46
N TYR A 23 -8.56 2.72 10.86
CA TYR A 23 -8.15 3.11 9.50
C TYR A 23 -9.14 2.71 8.39
N LEU A 24 -10.09 1.82 8.66
CA LEU A 24 -11.15 1.43 7.72
C LEU A 24 -12.40 2.32 7.85
N GLU A 25 -12.49 3.16 8.87
CA GLU A 25 -13.64 4.04 9.06
C GLU A 25 -13.58 5.22 8.09
N LEU A 26 -14.76 5.67 7.66
CA LEU A 26 -14.92 6.64 6.58
C LEU A 26 -14.22 7.98 6.86
N GLU A 27 -14.18 8.39 8.12
CA GLU A 27 -13.52 9.61 8.57
C GLU A 27 -12.01 9.58 8.30
N TYR A 28 -11.34 8.47 8.64
CA TYR A 28 -9.91 8.29 8.41
C TYR A 28 -9.59 7.93 6.95
N ALA A 29 -10.45 7.16 6.29
CA ALA A 29 -10.26 6.77 4.89
C ALA A 29 -10.36 7.96 3.92
N ARG A 30 -11.07 9.03 4.28
CA ARG A 30 -11.20 10.26 3.49
C ARG A 30 -10.20 11.35 3.89
N ALA A 31 -9.46 11.15 4.97
CA ALA A 31 -8.44 12.08 5.40
C ALA A 31 -7.36 12.19 4.30
N HIS A 32 -7.03 13.42 3.94
CA HIS A 32 -6.00 13.73 2.97
C HIS A 32 -5.11 14.83 3.54
N VAL A 33 -3.83 14.81 3.15
CA VAL A 33 -2.85 15.78 3.66
C VAL A 33 -3.13 17.18 3.14
N THR A 34 -3.71 17.30 1.93
CA THR A 34 -3.98 18.57 1.28
C THR A 34 -5.24 18.51 0.42
N ASP A 35 -6.12 19.50 0.56
CA ASP A 35 -7.25 19.75 -0.34
C ASP A 35 -6.71 20.24 -1.70
N CYS A 36 -6.51 19.31 -2.64
CA CYS A 36 -6.05 19.64 -3.98
C CYS A 36 -6.69 18.74 -5.04
N ASP A 37 -6.88 19.28 -6.24
CA ASP A 37 -7.33 18.50 -7.39
C ASP A 37 -6.16 17.69 -7.96
N PHE A 38 -6.01 16.45 -7.50
CA PHE A 38 -5.00 15.52 -7.98
C PHE A 38 -5.01 15.34 -9.50
N ARG A 39 -6.19 15.44 -10.16
CA ARG A 39 -6.28 15.24 -11.61
C ARG A 39 -5.51 16.31 -12.37
N SER A 40 -5.53 17.54 -11.87
CA SER A 40 -4.75 18.65 -12.43
C SER A 40 -3.24 18.44 -12.22
N LEU A 41 -2.83 17.95 -11.05
CA LEU A 41 -1.43 17.77 -10.66
C LEU A 41 -0.72 16.63 -11.42
N VAL A 42 -1.44 15.56 -11.77
CA VAL A 42 -0.86 14.40 -12.48
C VAL A 42 -0.87 14.55 -14.00
N ARG A 43 -1.36 15.68 -14.52
CA ARG A 43 -1.44 15.91 -15.96
C ARG A 43 -0.04 16.08 -16.55
N LEU A 44 0.22 15.42 -17.69
CA LEU A 44 1.46 15.59 -18.44
C LEU A 44 1.63 17.07 -18.86
N PRO A 45 2.72 17.75 -18.45
CA PRO A 45 2.99 19.12 -18.86
C PRO A 45 3.34 19.21 -20.36
N PRO A 46 3.08 20.36 -21.01
CA PRO A 46 3.54 20.58 -22.37
C PRO A 46 5.07 20.54 -22.43
N ALA A 47 5.63 20.04 -23.54
CA ALA A 47 7.06 19.91 -23.78
C ALA A 47 7.84 18.88 -22.93
N ILE A 48 7.17 18.08 -22.09
CA ILE A 48 7.79 16.92 -21.42
C ILE A 48 7.45 15.64 -22.18
N ASP A 49 8.45 14.77 -22.37
CA ASP A 49 8.22 13.45 -22.96
C ASP A 49 7.38 12.57 -22.02
N ARG A 50 6.47 11.78 -22.60
CA ARG A 50 5.58 10.93 -21.81
C ARG A 50 6.34 9.87 -21.00
N ASN A 51 7.38 9.26 -21.58
CA ASN A 51 8.12 8.21 -20.90
C ASN A 51 9.00 8.81 -19.80
N GLU A 52 9.57 9.98 -20.03
CA GLU A 52 10.29 10.74 -19.00
C GLU A 52 9.37 11.07 -17.83
N TRP A 53 8.17 11.61 -18.10
CA TRP A 53 7.16 11.89 -17.07
C TRP A 53 6.82 10.64 -16.26
N LEU A 54 6.49 9.52 -16.93
CA LEU A 54 6.17 8.27 -16.25
C LEU A 54 7.34 7.73 -15.43
N ALA A 55 8.56 7.80 -15.96
CA ALA A 55 9.76 7.34 -15.26
C ALA A 55 9.98 8.14 -13.97
N THR A 56 9.94 9.47 -14.03
CA THR A 56 10.10 10.34 -12.87
C THR A 56 9.10 10.01 -11.76
N TYR A 57 7.80 9.92 -12.09
CA TYR A 57 6.79 9.63 -11.07
C TYR A 57 6.88 8.19 -10.55
N THR A 58 7.18 7.21 -11.41
CA THR A 58 7.32 5.81 -10.99
C THR A 58 8.45 5.66 -9.97
N THR A 59 9.60 6.30 -10.21
CA THR A 59 10.72 6.30 -9.26
C THR A 59 10.34 6.98 -7.95
N THR A 60 9.65 8.13 -8.00
CA THR A 60 9.19 8.81 -6.78
C THR A 60 8.22 7.95 -5.98
N PHE A 61 7.24 7.31 -6.64
CA PHE A 61 6.29 6.42 -5.96
C PHE A 61 6.98 5.21 -5.34
N PHE A 62 7.95 4.60 -6.04
CA PHE A 62 8.74 3.50 -5.49
C PHE A 62 9.43 3.90 -4.18
N ASN A 63 10.08 5.07 -4.16
CA ASN A 63 10.76 5.56 -2.96
C ASN A 63 9.78 5.87 -1.82
N HIS A 64 8.62 6.47 -2.12
CA HIS A 64 7.59 6.74 -1.12
C HIS A 64 6.99 5.46 -0.53
N VAL A 65 6.68 4.45 -1.36
CA VAL A 65 6.17 3.16 -0.89
C VAL A 65 7.21 2.44 -0.04
N ASN A 66 8.48 2.47 -0.43
CA ASN A 66 9.55 1.88 0.38
C ASN A 66 9.65 2.55 1.74
N LEU A 67 9.65 3.89 1.78
CA LEU A 67 9.69 4.64 3.04
C LEU A 67 8.50 4.31 3.94
N GLN A 68 7.29 4.24 3.38
CA GLN A 68 6.09 3.84 4.12
C GLN A 68 6.18 2.39 4.63
N TYR A 69 6.65 1.45 3.80
CA TYR A 69 6.79 0.06 4.21
C TYR A 69 7.86 -0.10 5.30
N SER A 70 8.95 0.68 5.25
CA SER A 70 10.00 0.66 6.26
C SER A 70 9.45 0.86 7.67
N THR A 71 8.41 1.70 7.86
CA THR A 71 7.84 1.98 9.19
C THR A 71 7.06 0.79 9.78
N VAL A 72 6.65 -0.17 8.96
CA VAL A 72 5.89 -1.37 9.40
C VAL A 72 6.63 -2.69 9.14
N SER A 73 7.83 -2.60 8.55
CA SER A 73 8.58 -3.76 8.04
C SER A 73 8.89 -4.80 9.11
N GLU A 74 9.11 -4.39 10.35
CA GLU A 74 9.38 -5.28 11.49
C GLU A 74 8.17 -6.15 11.89
N PHE A 75 6.95 -5.70 11.58
CA PHE A 75 5.71 -6.45 11.87
C PHE A 75 5.30 -7.39 10.72
N CYS A 76 5.81 -7.14 9.51
CA CYS A 76 5.54 -7.93 8.32
C CYS A 76 6.65 -8.97 8.11
N THR A 77 6.48 -10.15 8.72
CA THR A 77 7.45 -11.25 8.69
C THR A 77 6.86 -12.46 7.96
N SER A 78 7.66 -13.49 7.68
CA SER A 78 7.19 -14.72 7.05
C SER A 78 6.19 -15.52 7.91
N THR A 79 6.14 -15.26 9.22
CA THR A 79 5.20 -15.90 10.15
C THR A 79 3.89 -15.13 10.27
N SER A 80 3.95 -13.79 10.35
CA SER A 80 2.75 -12.93 10.41
C SER A 80 2.07 -12.77 9.04
N CYS A 81 2.84 -12.68 7.97
CA CYS A 81 2.40 -12.51 6.59
C CYS A 81 2.94 -13.64 5.70
N PRO A 82 2.42 -14.88 5.83
CA PRO A 82 2.97 -16.06 5.14
C PRO A 82 2.73 -16.06 3.62
N CYS A 83 1.82 -15.21 3.14
CA CYS A 83 1.59 -14.98 1.73
C CYS A 83 1.24 -13.50 1.52
N MET A 84 1.63 -12.95 0.37
CA MET A 84 1.28 -11.58 0.01
C MET A 84 -0.21 -11.52 -0.35
N THR A 85 -1.02 -10.93 0.54
CA THR A 85 -2.47 -10.75 0.37
C THR A 85 -2.83 -9.27 0.42
N ILE A 86 -3.97 -8.92 -0.20
CA ILE A 86 -4.54 -7.57 -0.18
C ILE A 86 -5.59 -7.42 0.93
#